data_AF-A0A928DKI8-F1
#
_entry.id   AF-A0A928DKI8-F1
#
_cell.length_a   1.000
_cell.length_b   1.000
_cell.length_c   1.000
_cell.angle_alpha   90.00
_cell.angle_beta   90.00
_cell.angle_gamma   90.00
#
_symmetry.space_group_name_H-M   'P 1'
#
loop_
_entity.id
_entity.type
_entity.pdbx_description
1 polymer ?
#
loop_
_entity_poly.entity_id
_entity_poly.type
_entity_poly.pdbx_seq_one_letter_code
_entity_poly.pdbx_strand_id
1 'polypeptide(L)'
;MKKMILPRRTGGFTLMETLLAIALVGVLLSIFLTVFVPARGLVRQALTRQESERITGILRAELNVLRADEMADGNAKTSSENQYLTTFDKGFHWLKKTSRPSSAIVIFSYRADLSKPARPDGTYPAIPASKSVPGKDMQLVSIACPMDDPVHRDDIRDAVGPVFLVKMTQLEQKGEGEYRMVNSPGVITKASSPEQYVSQAGQRDAWGGAIFCRAEFYHMSPPNPARYKGKTWNKLGRPLFSANLSFRR
;
A
#
# COMPACT_ATOMS: atom_id res chain seq x y z
N MET A 1 32.01 -77.53 11.31
CA MET A 1 31.24 -76.42 11.93
C MET A 1 30.22 -75.90 10.92
N LYS A 2 28.92 -76.16 11.14
CA LYS A 2 27.83 -75.87 10.19
C LYS A 2 27.22 -74.51 10.54
N LYS A 3 27.37 -73.50 9.68
CA LYS A 3 26.73 -72.18 9.87
C LYS A 3 25.21 -72.33 9.74
N MET A 4 24.49 -71.94 10.79
CA MET A 4 23.03 -71.91 10.81
C MET A 4 22.58 -70.60 10.14
N ILE A 5 22.04 -70.70 8.93
CA ILE A 5 21.47 -69.56 8.19
C ILE A 5 20.02 -69.40 8.66
N LEU A 6 19.72 -68.33 9.39
CA LEU A 6 18.36 -67.94 9.72
C LEU A 6 17.62 -67.50 8.44
N PRO A 7 16.39 -67.98 8.18
CA PRO A 7 15.63 -67.57 7.01
C PRO A 7 15.21 -66.10 7.17
N ARG A 8 15.68 -65.25 6.26
CA ARG A 8 15.26 -63.85 6.17
C ARG A 8 13.86 -63.83 5.55
N ARG A 9 12.82 -63.62 6.37
CA ARG A 9 11.45 -63.39 5.87
C ARG A 9 11.40 -62.07 5.10
N THR A 10 11.51 -62.13 3.78
CA THR A 10 11.04 -61.06 2.89
C THR A 10 9.52 -61.18 2.80
N GLY A 11 8.82 -60.53 3.73
CA GLY A 11 7.36 -60.46 3.72
C GLY A 11 6.89 -59.62 2.54
N GLY A 12 6.18 -60.22 1.60
CA GLY A 12 5.36 -59.47 0.65
C GLY A 12 4.11 -58.95 1.35
N PHE A 13 3.63 -57.77 0.94
CA PHE A 13 2.39 -57.22 1.47
C PHE A 13 1.19 -58.08 1.03
N THR A 14 0.29 -58.38 1.96
CA THR A 14 -0.96 -59.05 1.60
C THR A 14 -1.90 -58.07 0.91
N LEU A 15 -2.77 -58.57 0.03
CA LEU A 15 -3.79 -57.73 -0.63
C LEU A 15 -4.67 -57.01 0.39
N MET A 16 -4.96 -57.65 1.52
CA MET A 16 -5.75 -57.06 2.62
C MET A 16 -5.02 -55.92 3.34
N GLU A 17 -3.74 -56.08 3.64
CA GLU A 17 -2.93 -55.03 4.29
C GLU A 17 -2.82 -53.79 3.39
N THR A 18 -2.64 -54.00 2.08
CA THR A 18 -2.60 -52.93 1.10
C THR A 18 -3.95 -52.19 1.02
N LEU A 19 -5.07 -52.92 1.09
CA LEU A 19 -6.42 -52.37 1.07
C LEU A 19 -6.70 -51.52 2.33
N LEU A 20 -6.34 -52.03 3.51
CA LEU A 20 -6.47 -51.31 4.77
C LEU A 20 -5.59 -50.06 4.80
N ALA A 21 -4.36 -50.14 4.29
CA ALA A 21 -3.47 -48.99 4.21
C ALA A 21 -4.02 -47.89 3.30
N ILE A 22 -4.53 -48.24 2.11
CA ILE A 22 -5.14 -47.26 1.19
C ILE A 22 -6.40 -46.64 1.81
N ALA A 23 -7.23 -47.44 2.48
CA ALA A 23 -8.42 -46.95 3.17
C ALA A 23 -8.05 -45.96 4.29
N LEU A 24 -7.07 -46.30 5.12
CA LEU A 24 -6.57 -45.42 6.19
C LEU A 24 -5.99 -44.12 5.63
N VAL A 25 -5.16 -44.21 4.58
CA VAL A 25 -4.59 -43.04 3.90
C VAL A 25 -5.69 -42.16 3.31
N GLY A 26 -6.71 -42.74 2.69
CA GLY A 26 -7.85 -42.01 2.14
C GLY A 26 -8.63 -41.23 3.21
N VAL A 27 -8.87 -41.85 4.36
CA VAL A 27 -9.52 -41.18 5.51
C VAL A 27 -8.63 -40.04 6.05
N LEU A 28 -7.34 -40.30 6.23
CA LEU A 28 -6.38 -39.29 6.71
C LEU A 28 -6.28 -38.10 5.76
N LEU A 29 -6.19 -38.34 4.44
CA LEU A 29 -6.16 -37.28 3.43
C LEU A 29 -7.46 -36.47 3.41
N SER A 30 -8.61 -37.13 3.58
CA SER A 30 -9.90 -36.45 3.59
C SER A 30 -10.01 -35.49 4.78
N ILE A 31 -9.62 -35.95 5.98
CA ILE A 31 -9.58 -35.11 7.19
C ILE A 31 -8.53 -34.00 7.05
N PHE A 32 -7.37 -34.30 6.47
CA PHE A 32 -6.34 -33.31 6.24
C PHE A 32 -6.83 -32.18 5.31
N LEU A 33 -7.46 -32.53 4.19
CA LEU A 33 -7.95 -31.54 3.22
C LEU A 33 -9.08 -30.67 3.79
N THR A 34 -10.00 -31.25 4.59
CA THR A 34 -11.08 -30.47 5.22
C THR A 34 -10.58 -29.44 6.22
N VAL A 35 -9.43 -29.67 6.86
CA VAL A 35 -8.83 -28.72 7.81
C VAL A 35 -7.84 -27.76 7.15
N PHE A 36 -6.94 -28.26 6.29
CA PHE A 36 -5.84 -27.45 5.75
C PHE A 36 -6.27 -26.49 4.63
N VAL A 37 -7.27 -26.85 3.83
CA VAL A 37 -7.72 -25.97 2.73
C VAL A 37 -8.35 -24.68 3.29
N PRO A 38 -9.30 -24.72 4.26
CA PRO A 38 -9.79 -23.52 4.91
C PRO A 38 -8.71 -22.74 5.65
N ALA A 39 -7.80 -23.41 6.37
CA ALA A 39 -6.71 -22.77 7.10
C ALA A 39 -5.79 -21.93 6.19
N ARG A 40 -5.45 -22.44 5.00
CA ARG A 40 -4.68 -21.68 3.99
C ARG A 40 -5.42 -20.42 3.53
N GLY A 41 -6.74 -20.51 3.38
CA GLY A 41 -7.59 -19.36 3.06
C GLY A 41 -7.53 -18.28 4.14
N LEU A 42 -7.69 -18.68 5.41
CA LEU A 42 -7.62 -17.77 6.56
C LEU A 42 -6.26 -17.08 6.68
N VAL A 43 -5.16 -17.83 6.53
CA VAL A 43 -3.81 -17.26 6.58
C VAL A 43 -3.59 -16.25 5.45
N ARG A 44 -4.01 -16.56 4.22
CA ARG A 44 -3.89 -15.63 3.09
C ARG A 44 -4.71 -14.36 3.29
N GLN A 45 -5.93 -14.48 3.83
CA GLN A 45 -6.77 -13.33 4.16
C GLN A 45 -6.13 -12.46 5.24
N ALA A 46 -5.60 -13.08 6.30
CA ALA A 46 -4.91 -12.38 7.38
C ALA A 46 -3.66 -11.63 6.85
N LEU A 47 -2.83 -12.29 6.03
CA LEU A 47 -1.67 -11.66 5.39
C LEU A 47 -2.08 -10.49 4.49
N THR A 48 -3.15 -10.65 3.70
CA THR A 48 -3.65 -9.58 2.82
C THR A 48 -4.16 -8.39 3.62
N ARG A 49 -4.85 -8.65 4.75
CA ARG A 49 -5.34 -7.60 5.65
C ARG A 49 -4.18 -6.88 6.33
N GLN A 50 -3.22 -7.62 6.88
CA GLN A 50 -2.02 -7.06 7.50
C GLN A 50 -1.24 -6.20 6.51
N GLU A 51 -1.09 -6.65 5.27
CA GLU A 51 -0.41 -5.89 4.22
C GLU A 51 -1.19 -4.62 3.85
N SER A 52 -2.52 -4.70 3.74
CA SER A 52 -3.38 -3.54 3.49
C SER A 52 -3.27 -2.50 4.61
N GLU A 53 -3.25 -2.94 5.87
CA GLU A 53 -3.07 -2.10 7.05
C GLU A 53 -1.67 -1.47 7.08
N ARG A 54 -0.62 -2.23 6.75
CA ARG A 54 0.75 -1.73 6.62
C ARG A 54 0.87 -0.64 5.57
N ILE A 55 0.36 -0.88 4.35
CA ILE A 55 0.39 0.09 3.23
C ILE A 55 -0.40 1.35 3.60
N THR A 56 -1.59 1.19 4.19
CA THR A 56 -2.39 2.32 4.65
C THR A 56 -1.69 3.09 5.76
N GLY A 57 -0.97 2.39 6.64
CA GLY A 57 -0.16 2.97 7.71
C GLY A 57 0.99 3.85 7.18
N ILE A 58 1.69 3.39 6.14
CA ILE A 58 2.74 4.18 5.48
C ILE A 58 2.17 5.49 4.93
N LEU A 59 1.04 5.43 4.22
CA LEU A 59 0.38 6.62 3.69
C LEU A 59 -0.06 7.59 4.79
N ARG A 60 -0.64 7.07 5.87
CA ARG A 60 -1.05 7.90 7.02
C ARG A 60 0.13 8.55 7.71
N ALA A 61 1.22 7.80 7.92
CA ALA A 61 2.42 8.32 8.53
C ALA A 61 3.01 9.46 7.68
N GLU A 62 3.12 9.26 6.37
CA GLU A 62 3.66 10.28 5.46
C GLU A 62 2.80 11.55 5.42
N LEU A 63 1.47 11.41 5.38
CA LEU A 63 0.57 12.56 5.39
C LEU A 63 0.60 13.35 6.71
N ASN A 64 1.10 12.75 7.79
CA ASN A 64 1.26 13.38 9.11
C ASN A 64 2.67 13.95 9.33
N VAL A 65 3.57 13.84 8.37
CA VAL A 65 4.94 14.37 8.46
C VAL A 65 5.09 15.48 7.42
N LEU A 66 5.68 16.60 7.84
CA LEU A 66 6.14 17.65 6.94
C LEU A 66 7.64 17.46 6.73
N ARG A 67 8.05 17.26 5.47
CA ARG A 67 9.47 17.16 5.13
C ARG A 67 9.99 18.51 4.64
N ALA A 68 11.26 18.80 4.92
CA ALA A 68 11.88 20.10 4.60
C ALA A 68 12.13 20.29 3.08
N ASP A 69 12.19 19.21 2.32
CA ASP A 69 12.40 19.21 0.88
C ASP A 69 11.09 19.23 0.07
N GLU A 70 9.95 19.01 0.74
CA GLU A 70 8.64 19.02 0.10
C GLU A 70 8.22 20.44 -0.26
N MET A 71 8.40 20.78 -1.53
CA MET A 71 7.88 22.03 -2.08
C MET A 71 6.36 21.98 -2.17
N ALA A 72 5.72 22.98 -1.60
CA ALA A 72 4.28 23.17 -1.71
C ALA A 72 3.91 23.59 -3.14
N ASP A 73 2.71 23.19 -3.57
CA ASP A 73 2.21 23.60 -4.89
C ASP A 73 2.08 25.13 -4.96
N GLY A 74 2.28 25.73 -6.13
CA GLY A 74 2.31 27.21 -6.28
C GLY A 74 1.01 27.96 -5.92
N ASN A 75 -0.07 27.25 -5.60
CA ASN A 75 -1.34 27.78 -5.10
C ASN A 75 -1.60 27.46 -3.61
N ALA A 76 -0.69 26.76 -2.95
CA ALA A 76 -0.71 26.52 -1.52
C ALA A 76 -0.19 27.75 -0.78
N LYS A 77 -0.61 27.95 0.47
CA LYS A 77 0.15 28.82 1.37
C LYS A 77 1.45 28.14 1.73
N THR A 78 2.53 28.88 1.60
CA THR A 78 3.86 28.35 1.81
C THR A 78 4.56 29.04 2.97
N SER A 79 5.50 28.33 3.60
CA SER A 79 6.51 28.94 4.45
C SER A 79 7.41 29.89 3.63
N SER A 80 8.29 30.61 4.31
CA SER A 80 9.38 31.39 3.67
C SER A 80 10.28 30.54 2.77
N GLU A 81 10.26 29.21 2.94
CA GLU A 81 11.05 28.24 2.18
C GLU A 81 10.22 27.50 1.10
N ASN A 82 9.03 28.00 0.77
CA ASN A 82 8.09 27.38 -0.19
C ASN A 82 7.58 25.99 0.24
N GLN A 83 7.56 25.65 1.54
CA GLN A 83 7.07 24.37 2.07
C GLN A 83 5.61 24.47 2.55
N TYR A 84 4.96 23.32 2.76
CA TYR A 84 3.64 23.28 3.40
C TYR A 84 3.71 23.78 4.86
N LEU A 85 2.79 24.65 5.25
CA LEU A 85 2.72 25.16 6.62
C LEU A 85 2.20 24.13 7.63
N THR A 86 1.23 23.31 7.21
CA THR A 86 0.61 22.29 8.06
C THR A 86 0.43 20.96 7.33
N THR A 87 0.34 19.86 8.09
CA THR A 87 0.02 18.52 7.55
C THR A 87 -1.35 18.48 6.89
N PHE A 88 -2.28 19.32 7.35
CA PHE A 88 -3.56 19.52 6.72
C PHE A 88 -3.43 20.10 5.31
N ASP A 89 -2.57 21.12 5.12
CA ASP A 89 -2.31 21.71 3.80
C ASP A 89 -1.69 20.67 2.87
N LYS A 90 -0.70 19.91 3.35
CA LYS A 90 -0.11 18.77 2.61
C LYS A 90 -1.20 17.80 2.17
N GLY A 91 -2.03 17.32 3.10
CA GLY A 91 -3.12 16.38 2.81
C GLY A 91 -4.16 16.92 1.82
N PHE A 92 -4.52 18.21 1.93
CA PHE A 92 -5.44 18.88 1.02
C PHE A 92 -4.90 18.89 -0.42
N HIS A 93 -3.63 19.28 -0.59
CA HIS A 93 -2.99 19.36 -1.90
C HIS A 93 -2.71 17.99 -2.49
N TRP A 94 -2.21 17.04 -1.69
CA TRP A 94 -1.98 15.67 -2.12
C TRP A 94 -3.27 14.99 -2.57
N LEU A 95 -4.38 15.21 -1.87
CA LEU A 95 -5.69 14.72 -2.32
C LEU A 95 -5.98 15.25 -3.73
N LYS A 96 -5.83 16.55 -3.98
CA LYS A 96 -6.05 17.16 -5.30
C LYS A 96 -5.17 16.58 -6.41
N LYS A 97 -3.93 16.22 -6.09
CA LYS A 97 -3.01 15.56 -7.05
C LYS A 97 -3.51 14.19 -7.52
N THR A 98 -4.33 13.50 -6.72
CA THR A 98 -4.91 12.19 -7.11
C THR A 98 -6.03 12.27 -8.15
N SER A 99 -6.37 13.46 -8.66
CA SER A 99 -7.33 13.61 -9.78
C SER A 99 -6.92 12.82 -11.03
N ARG A 100 -5.61 12.65 -11.25
CA ARG A 100 -5.05 11.87 -12.35
C ARG A 100 -4.05 10.82 -11.84
N PRO A 101 -3.97 9.63 -12.45
CA PRO A 101 -2.97 8.62 -12.10
C PRO A 101 -1.52 9.09 -12.19
N SER A 102 -1.20 10.03 -13.09
CA SER A 102 0.17 10.49 -13.35
C SER A 102 0.77 11.37 -12.26
N SER A 103 -0.07 11.96 -11.41
CA SER A 103 0.28 12.79 -10.26
C SER A 103 -0.23 12.16 -8.95
N ALA A 104 -0.77 10.94 -9.02
CA ALA A 104 -1.29 10.25 -7.86
C ALA A 104 -0.17 9.88 -6.89
N ILE A 105 -0.53 9.52 -5.67
CA ILE A 105 0.43 9.07 -4.67
C ILE A 105 0.86 7.65 -5.02
N VAL A 106 2.14 7.36 -4.87
CA VAL A 106 2.77 6.06 -5.08
C VAL A 106 3.33 5.60 -3.76
N ILE A 107 3.08 4.33 -3.44
CA ILE A 107 3.68 3.66 -2.28
C ILE A 107 4.55 2.54 -2.81
N PHE A 108 5.82 2.56 -2.43
CA PHE A 108 6.79 1.55 -2.83
C PHE A 108 7.87 1.38 -1.78
N SER A 109 8.55 0.26 -1.87
CA SER A 109 9.75 0.01 -1.08
C SER A 109 10.95 -0.01 -2.01
N TYR A 110 12.10 0.49 -1.54
CA TYR A 110 13.36 0.40 -2.27
C TYR A 110 14.51 0.13 -1.28
N ARG A 111 15.63 -0.33 -1.81
CA ARG A 111 16.84 -0.55 -1.01
C ARG A 111 17.63 0.76 -0.97
N ALA A 112 17.67 1.39 0.19
CA ALA A 112 18.35 2.65 0.41
C ALA A 112 19.85 2.41 0.64
N ASP A 113 20.70 3.20 -0.02
CA ASP A 113 22.16 3.10 -0.02
C ASP A 113 22.77 3.86 1.16
N LEU A 114 23.13 3.15 2.23
CA LEU A 114 23.68 3.76 3.45
C LEU A 114 25.14 4.20 3.29
N SER A 115 25.80 3.83 2.17
CA SER A 115 27.15 4.30 1.86
C SER A 115 27.17 5.75 1.35
N LYS A 116 26.00 6.30 1.00
CA LYS A 116 25.84 7.67 0.55
C LYS A 116 25.28 8.55 1.67
N PRO A 117 25.52 9.86 1.64
CA PRO A 117 24.90 10.76 2.60
C PRO A 117 23.38 10.74 2.45
N ALA A 118 22.67 10.93 3.57
CA ALA A 118 21.24 11.16 3.55
C ALA A 118 20.92 12.41 2.73
N ARG A 119 19.82 12.34 1.99
CA ARG A 119 19.20 13.46 1.28
C ARG A 119 18.62 14.46 2.30
N PRO A 120 18.27 15.69 1.87
CA PRO A 120 17.69 16.71 2.76
C PRO A 120 16.39 16.26 3.46
N ASP A 121 15.68 15.29 2.90
CA ASP A 121 14.46 14.69 3.41
C ASP A 121 14.70 13.60 4.48
N GLY A 122 15.96 13.31 4.78
CA GLY A 122 16.39 12.28 5.71
C GLY A 122 16.38 10.86 5.13
N THR A 123 16.06 10.68 3.84
CA THR A 123 16.13 9.36 3.18
C THR A 123 17.47 9.16 2.48
N TYR A 124 17.77 7.91 2.11
CA TYR A 124 18.97 7.59 1.34
C TYR A 124 18.59 7.26 -0.10
N PRO A 125 19.46 7.54 -1.09
CA PRO A 125 19.17 7.23 -2.48
C PRO A 125 19.02 5.71 -2.71
N ALA A 126 18.23 5.33 -3.72
CA ALA A 126 18.04 3.92 -4.05
C ALA A 126 19.32 3.29 -4.63
N ILE A 127 19.57 2.03 -4.26
CA ILE A 127 20.53 1.15 -4.94
C ILE A 127 19.85 0.64 -6.21
N PRO A 128 20.46 0.83 -7.40
CA PRO A 128 19.91 0.31 -8.65
C PRO A 128 19.63 -1.19 -8.56
N ALA A 129 18.49 -1.64 -9.08
CA ALA A 129 18.08 -3.04 -9.00
C ALA A 129 19.15 -4.02 -9.55
N SER A 130 19.92 -3.59 -10.55
CA SER A 130 20.99 -4.36 -11.19
C SER A 130 22.24 -4.57 -10.32
N LYS A 131 22.44 -3.76 -9.28
CA LYS A 131 23.65 -3.78 -8.42
C LYS A 131 23.38 -4.29 -7.00
N SER A 132 22.21 -4.87 -6.78
CA SER A 132 21.70 -5.08 -5.43
C SER A 132 22.10 -6.44 -4.86
N VAL A 133 23.19 -6.46 -4.07
CA VAL A 133 23.72 -7.68 -3.42
C VAL A 133 23.34 -7.69 -1.94
N PRO A 134 22.59 -8.69 -1.43
CA PRO A 134 22.22 -8.77 -0.01
C PRO A 134 23.44 -8.68 0.93
N GLY A 135 23.33 -7.92 2.02
CA GLY A 135 24.33 -7.89 3.11
C GLY A 135 25.36 -6.75 3.06
N LYS A 136 25.25 -5.81 2.12
CA LYS A 136 26.06 -4.58 2.07
C LYS A 136 25.24 -3.39 2.57
N ASP A 137 25.86 -2.40 3.22
CA ASP A 137 25.32 -1.14 3.80
C ASP A 137 24.01 -0.63 3.16
N MET A 138 22.89 -1.29 3.46
CA MET A 138 21.60 -1.02 2.85
C MET A 138 20.47 -1.26 3.83
N GLN A 139 19.40 -0.51 3.65
CA GLN A 139 18.17 -0.66 4.41
C GLN A 139 16.97 -0.69 3.46
N LEU A 140 16.00 -1.58 3.70
CA LEU A 140 14.74 -1.53 2.97
C LEU A 140 13.88 -0.41 3.55
N VAL A 141 13.57 0.59 2.74
CA VAL A 141 12.76 1.74 3.14
C VAL A 141 11.47 1.70 2.34
N SER A 142 10.33 1.97 3.00
CA SER A 142 9.03 2.13 2.33
C SER A 142 8.61 3.58 2.41
N ILE A 143 8.23 4.16 1.28
CA ILE A 143 7.83 5.56 1.20
C ILE A 143 6.48 5.70 0.51
N ALA A 144 5.79 6.79 0.81
CA ALA A 144 4.69 7.29 0.01
C ALA A 144 5.10 8.67 -0.55
N CYS A 145 4.90 8.90 -1.84
CA CYS A 145 5.19 10.21 -2.43
C CYS A 145 4.27 10.45 -3.65
N PRO A 146 4.04 11.70 -4.06
CA PRO A 146 3.45 11.97 -5.37
C PRO A 146 4.28 11.33 -6.49
N MET A 147 3.62 10.83 -7.54
CA MET A 147 4.31 10.16 -8.67
C MET A 147 5.27 11.09 -9.43
N ASP A 148 5.00 12.39 -9.37
CA ASP A 148 5.78 13.47 -10.00
C ASP A 148 6.82 14.10 -9.05
N ASP A 149 7.03 13.53 -7.86
CA ASP A 149 8.01 14.01 -6.90
C ASP A 149 9.44 14.00 -7.45
N PRO A 150 10.15 15.15 -7.51
CA PRO A 150 11.49 15.22 -8.09
C PRO A 150 12.54 14.36 -7.35
N VAL A 151 12.34 14.09 -6.05
CA VAL A 151 13.32 13.36 -5.24
C VAL A 151 13.20 11.86 -5.48
N HIS A 152 11.98 11.31 -5.45
CA HIS A 152 11.77 9.87 -5.45
C HIS A 152 11.27 9.28 -6.77
N ARG A 153 10.90 10.09 -7.77
CA ARG A 153 10.35 9.58 -9.04
C ARG A 153 11.25 8.55 -9.72
N ASP A 154 12.57 8.77 -9.67
CA ASP A 154 13.52 7.88 -10.31
C ASP A 154 13.73 6.59 -9.50
N ASP A 155 13.61 6.67 -8.16
CA ASP A 155 13.67 5.51 -7.25
C ASP A 155 12.51 4.52 -7.45
N ILE A 156 11.35 4.98 -7.97
CA ILE A 156 10.19 4.11 -8.27
C ILE A 156 10.58 2.96 -9.21
N ARG A 157 11.52 3.20 -10.14
CA ARG A 157 11.96 2.18 -11.09
C ARG A 157 12.79 1.08 -10.44
N ASP A 158 13.46 1.40 -9.35
CA ASP A 158 14.27 0.50 -8.53
C ASP A 158 13.48 -0.06 -7.34
N ALA A 159 12.15 0.05 -7.37
CA ALA A 159 11.28 -0.50 -6.35
C ALA A 159 11.46 -2.01 -6.20
N VAL A 160 11.48 -2.45 -4.95
CA VAL A 160 11.57 -3.84 -4.53
C VAL A 160 10.20 -4.28 -4.03
N GLY A 161 9.59 -5.24 -4.72
CA GLY A 161 8.27 -5.76 -4.38
C GLY A 161 7.13 -5.00 -5.08
N PRO A 162 5.89 -5.10 -4.55
CA PRO A 162 4.74 -4.47 -5.16
C PRO A 162 4.77 -2.95 -5.01
N VAL A 163 4.35 -2.25 -6.06
CA VAL A 163 4.17 -0.81 -6.08
C VAL A 163 2.69 -0.49 -6.17
N PHE A 164 2.20 0.47 -5.40
CA PHE A 164 0.79 0.82 -5.34
C PHE A 164 0.57 2.28 -5.75
N LEU A 165 -0.40 2.52 -6.65
CA LEU A 165 -0.96 3.86 -6.84
C LEU A 165 -2.15 4.05 -5.91
N VAL A 166 -2.29 5.24 -5.36
CA VAL A 166 -3.40 5.61 -4.48
C VAL A 166 -4.26 6.67 -5.14
N LYS A 167 -5.55 6.36 -5.28
CA LYS A 167 -6.59 7.31 -5.65
C LYS A 167 -7.31 7.77 -4.40
N MET A 168 -7.40 9.06 -4.16
CA MET A 168 -8.13 9.61 -3.01
C MET A 168 -9.38 10.34 -3.49
N THR A 169 -10.50 10.01 -2.85
CA THR A 169 -11.80 10.64 -3.15
C THR A 169 -12.41 11.11 -1.84
N GLN A 170 -12.80 12.39 -1.76
CA GLN A 170 -13.41 12.94 -0.56
C GLN A 170 -14.72 12.22 -0.22
N LEU A 171 -14.96 12.05 1.08
CA LEU A 171 -16.22 11.63 1.68
C LEU A 171 -16.90 12.88 2.26
N GLU A 172 -18.05 13.22 1.70
CA GLU A 172 -18.87 14.36 2.14
C GLU A 172 -20.01 13.86 3.02
N GLN A 173 -20.22 14.52 4.16
CA GLN A 173 -21.37 14.26 5.02
C GLN A 173 -22.66 14.77 4.34
N LYS A 174 -23.68 13.91 4.27
CA LYS A 174 -25.00 14.23 3.73
C LYS A 174 -26.06 13.87 4.79
N GLY A 175 -26.43 14.83 5.63
CA GLY A 175 -27.40 14.63 6.71
C GLY A 175 -26.81 13.96 7.95
N GLU A 176 -27.67 13.32 8.75
CA GLU A 176 -27.33 12.77 10.06
C GLU A 176 -26.42 11.53 9.95
N GLY A 177 -25.11 11.77 9.88
CA GLY A 177 -24.05 10.76 9.99
C GLY A 177 -23.72 9.97 8.71
N GLU A 178 -24.44 10.18 7.61
CA GLU A 178 -24.16 9.49 6.35
C GLU A 178 -23.04 10.20 5.56
N TYR A 179 -22.07 9.43 5.07
CA TYR A 179 -20.99 9.93 4.22
C TYR A 179 -21.12 9.38 2.81
N ARG A 180 -21.09 10.26 1.81
CA ARG A 180 -21.10 9.89 0.38
C ARG A 180 -19.77 10.26 -0.27
N MET A 181 -19.27 9.38 -1.13
CA MET A 181 -18.13 9.71 -1.99
C MET A 181 -18.52 10.80 -2.99
N VAL A 182 -17.61 11.76 -3.19
CA VAL A 182 -17.71 12.74 -4.27
C VAL A 182 -17.51 12.03 -5.62
N ASN A 183 -18.16 12.53 -6.68
CA ASN A 183 -18.17 11.88 -8.00
C ASN A 183 -16.81 11.84 -8.69
N SER A 184 -15.89 12.75 -8.32
CA SER A 184 -14.60 12.92 -8.99
C SER A 184 -13.45 12.80 -7.98
N PRO A 185 -12.41 12.00 -8.29
CA PRO A 185 -11.21 11.92 -7.46
C PRO A 185 -10.44 13.23 -7.47
N GLY A 186 -9.75 13.53 -6.38
CA GLY A 186 -8.98 14.76 -6.24
C GLY A 186 -9.81 16.05 -6.24
N VAL A 187 -11.12 15.98 -6.07
CA VAL A 187 -11.98 17.15 -5.88
C VAL A 187 -12.33 17.26 -4.41
N ILE A 188 -12.15 18.46 -3.85
CA ILE A 188 -12.63 18.85 -2.53
C ILE A 188 -13.84 19.77 -2.74
N THR A 189 -15.01 19.34 -2.28
CA THR A 189 -16.23 20.15 -2.32
C THR A 189 -16.14 21.27 -1.29
N LYS A 190 -16.86 22.36 -1.54
CA LYS A 190 -17.04 23.51 -0.63
C LYS A 190 -15.79 24.37 -0.35
N ALA A 191 -14.60 23.97 -0.79
CA ALA A 191 -13.39 24.80 -0.66
C ALA A 191 -12.43 24.62 -1.84
N SER A 192 -11.83 25.71 -2.28
CA SER A 192 -10.77 25.69 -3.31
C SER A 192 -9.36 25.66 -2.72
N SER A 193 -9.20 26.18 -1.49
CA SER A 193 -7.98 26.19 -0.70
C SER A 193 -8.21 25.67 0.73
N PRO A 194 -7.14 25.27 1.45
CA PRO A 194 -7.25 24.75 2.82
C PRO A 194 -7.93 25.71 3.82
N GLU A 195 -7.78 27.03 3.66
CA GLU A 195 -8.35 28.01 4.61
C GLU A 195 -9.85 28.18 4.48
N GLN A 196 -10.35 27.98 3.26
CA GLN A 196 -11.77 28.02 2.95
C GLN A 196 -12.48 26.75 3.40
N TYR A 197 -11.73 25.70 3.80
CA TYR A 197 -12.29 24.44 4.25
C TYR A 197 -12.77 24.54 5.70
N VAL A 198 -13.76 25.38 5.94
CA VAL A 198 -14.38 25.61 7.25
C VAL A 198 -15.86 25.90 7.08
N SER A 199 -16.72 25.23 7.87
CA SER A 199 -18.14 25.53 7.90
C SER A 199 -18.42 26.87 8.56
N GLN A 200 -19.46 27.56 8.10
CA GLN A 200 -19.92 28.79 8.75
C GLN A 200 -20.61 28.49 10.09
N ALA A 201 -20.55 29.45 11.01
CA ALA A 201 -21.24 29.37 12.29
C ALA A 201 -22.75 29.16 12.07
N GLY A 202 -23.35 28.22 12.81
CA GLY A 202 -24.78 27.91 12.72
C GLY A 202 -25.19 26.94 11.59
N GLN A 203 -24.25 26.41 10.81
CA GLN A 203 -24.55 25.29 9.90
C GLN A 203 -24.89 24.03 10.69
N ARG A 204 -26.00 23.36 10.32
CA ARG A 204 -26.49 22.12 10.96
C ARG A 204 -25.47 20.98 10.89
N ASP A 205 -24.82 20.83 9.73
CA ASP A 205 -23.75 19.85 9.52
C ASP A 205 -22.42 20.62 9.51
N ALA A 206 -21.80 20.84 10.67
CA ALA A 206 -20.50 21.51 10.74
C ALA A 206 -19.40 20.64 10.11
N TRP A 207 -18.52 21.25 9.30
CA TRP A 207 -17.44 20.60 8.58
C TRP A 207 -16.18 21.50 8.60
N GLY A 208 -15.03 20.97 8.21
CA GLY A 208 -13.80 21.75 8.12
C GLY A 208 -12.74 21.47 9.19
N GLY A 209 -13.10 20.76 10.27
CA GLY A 209 -12.11 20.26 11.24
C GLY A 209 -11.28 19.08 10.70
N ALA A 210 -11.86 18.32 9.76
CA ALA A 210 -11.18 17.23 9.08
C ALA A 210 -11.70 16.99 7.66
N ILE A 211 -10.83 16.53 6.78
CA ILE A 211 -11.20 15.99 5.47
C ILE A 211 -11.25 14.48 5.59
N PHE A 212 -12.44 13.90 5.41
CA PHE A 212 -12.60 12.47 5.27
C PHE A 212 -12.44 12.08 3.80
N CYS A 213 -11.72 11.00 3.53
CA CYS A 213 -11.58 10.49 2.18
C CYS A 213 -11.48 8.96 2.16
N ARG A 214 -11.81 8.38 1.02
CA ARG A 214 -11.54 6.98 0.72
C ARG A 214 -10.31 6.92 -0.17
N ALA A 215 -9.29 6.20 0.30
CA ALA A 215 -8.12 5.84 -0.46
C ALA A 215 -8.34 4.47 -1.12
N GLU A 216 -8.21 4.42 -2.44
CA GLU A 216 -8.30 3.20 -3.25
C GLU A 216 -6.91 2.85 -3.79
N PHE A 217 -6.44 1.63 -3.56
CA PHE A 217 -5.08 1.19 -3.88
C PHE A 217 -5.08 0.31 -5.13
N TYR A 218 -4.27 0.67 -6.12
CA TYR A 218 -4.14 -0.02 -7.40
C TYR A 218 -2.73 -0.56 -7.56
N HIS A 219 -2.59 -1.78 -8.06
CA HIS A 219 -1.26 -2.33 -8.35
C HIS A 219 -0.62 -1.63 -9.54
N MET A 220 0.63 -1.20 -9.39
CA MET A 220 1.44 -0.61 -10.44
C MET A 220 2.32 -1.69 -11.08
N SER A 221 2.04 -2.05 -12.33
CA SER A 221 2.85 -3.04 -13.06
C SER A 221 2.97 -2.67 -14.54
N PRO A 222 4.19 -2.50 -15.08
CA PRO A 222 5.48 -2.41 -14.37
C PRO A 222 5.62 -1.10 -13.55
N PRO A 223 6.57 -1.02 -12.59
CA PRO A 223 6.83 0.17 -11.76
C PRO A 223 7.53 1.28 -12.57
N ASN A 224 6.84 1.81 -13.58
CA ASN A 224 7.32 2.88 -14.45
C ASN A 224 6.31 4.02 -14.52
N PRO A 225 6.58 5.18 -13.87
CA PRO A 225 5.70 6.35 -13.87
C PRO A 225 5.29 6.83 -15.27
N ALA A 226 6.17 6.69 -16.27
CA ALA A 226 5.90 7.14 -17.64
C ALA A 226 4.67 6.45 -18.26
N ARG A 227 4.36 5.21 -17.86
CA ARG A 227 3.20 4.46 -18.37
C ARG A 227 1.85 4.97 -17.86
N TYR A 228 1.85 5.83 -16.86
CA TYR A 228 0.64 6.37 -16.24
C TYR A 228 0.33 7.79 -16.70
N LYS A 229 1.23 8.41 -17.48
CA LYS A 229 0.96 9.66 -18.20
C LYS A 229 -0.22 9.48 -19.17
N GLY A 230 -1.21 10.36 -19.07
CA GLY A 230 -2.42 10.34 -19.93
C GLY A 230 -3.40 9.21 -19.65
N LYS A 231 -3.18 8.36 -18.63
CA LYS A 231 -4.16 7.35 -18.21
C LYS A 231 -5.26 7.98 -17.36
N THR A 232 -6.42 7.34 -17.35
CA THR A 232 -7.55 7.65 -16.47
C THR A 232 -7.76 6.50 -15.49
N TRP A 233 -8.35 6.81 -14.33
CA TRP A 233 -8.62 5.80 -13.29
C TRP A 233 -9.46 4.63 -13.79
N ASN A 234 -10.42 4.88 -14.69
CA ASN A 234 -11.26 3.84 -15.28
C ASN A 234 -10.46 2.79 -16.07
N LYS A 235 -9.31 3.17 -16.64
CA LYS A 235 -8.42 2.25 -17.38
C LYS A 235 -7.55 1.37 -16.48
N LEU A 236 -7.49 1.66 -15.18
CA LEU A 236 -6.71 0.89 -14.20
C LEU A 236 -7.51 -0.27 -13.59
N GLY A 237 -8.79 -0.41 -13.95
CA GLY A 237 -9.64 -1.49 -13.47
C GLY A 237 -10.13 -1.25 -12.05
N ARG A 238 -10.19 -2.32 -11.25
CA ARG A 238 -10.67 -2.26 -9.86
C ARG A 238 -9.49 -2.09 -8.90
N PRO A 239 -9.67 -1.36 -7.79
CA PRO A 239 -8.66 -1.31 -6.74
C PRO A 239 -8.51 -2.69 -6.08
N LEU A 240 -7.30 -2.99 -5.62
CA LEU A 240 -7.01 -4.20 -4.83
C LEU A 240 -7.70 -4.16 -3.47
N PHE A 241 -7.67 -2.99 -2.83
CA PHE A 241 -8.35 -2.72 -1.58
C PHE A 241 -8.60 -1.22 -1.44
N SER A 242 -9.38 -0.85 -0.43
CA SER A 242 -9.64 0.55 -0.10
C SER A 242 -9.66 0.75 1.41
N ALA A 243 -9.24 1.93 1.87
CA ALA A 243 -9.28 2.32 3.26
C ALA A 243 -9.83 3.74 3.42
N ASN A 244 -10.55 3.98 4.51
CA ASN A 244 -10.98 5.33 4.88
C ASN A 244 -9.86 6.02 5.66
N LEU A 245 -9.58 7.28 5.29
CA LEU A 245 -8.58 8.13 5.88
C LEU A 245 -9.24 9.45 6.30
N SER A 246 -8.63 10.11 7.30
CA SER A 246 -8.98 11.47 7.65
C SER A 246 -7.74 12.31 7.88
N PHE A 247 -7.80 13.56 7.44
CA PHE A 247 -6.78 14.59 7.68
C PHE A 247 -7.37 15.62 8.61
N ARG A 248 -6.73 15.88 9.74
CA ARG A 248 -7.20 16.86 10.72
C ARG A 248 -6.40 18.14 10.58
N ARG A 249 -7.06 19.25 10.89
CA ARG A 249 -6.43 20.55 11.01
C ARG A 249 -5.68 20.69 12.32
#